data_AF-P81321-F1
#
_entry.id   AF-P81321-F1
#
_cell.length_a   1.000
_cell.length_b   1.000
_cell.length_c   1.000
_cell.angle_alpha   90.00
_cell.angle_beta   90.00
_cell.angle_gamma   90.00
#
_symmetry.space_group_name_H-M   'P 1'
#
loop_
_entity.id
_entity.type
_entity.pdbx_description
1 polymer ?
#
loop_
_entity_poly.entity_id
_entity_poly.type
_entity_poly.pdbx_seq_one_letter_code
_entity_poly.pdbx_strand_id
1 'polypeptide(L)'
;MLKEIKNDYDKIREKMTQKIQELNQQITQIKKQIQIIEQNNLSDQQNQTIQKIKRQIYSIEFDILRVESNRSNMIYSKTFEDMCEYLDSHSGIGRIFAESFMREIEKNIQLMKQLVMMEDQIIKIKQEIRMIEKDLKI
;
A
#
# COMPACT_ATOMS: atom_id res chain seq x y z
N MET A 1 -22.29 -16.26 9.13
CA MET A 1 -20.86 -16.55 9.31
C MET A 1 -20.03 -16.49 8.02
N LEU A 2 -20.09 -17.46 7.10
CA LEU A 2 -19.21 -17.45 5.89
C LEU A 2 -19.43 -16.23 4.97
N LYS A 3 -20.70 -15.84 4.74
CA LYS A 3 -21.04 -14.62 3.98
C LYS A 3 -20.50 -13.35 4.65
N GLU A 4 -20.50 -13.28 5.98
CA GLU A 4 -19.97 -12.11 6.72
C GLU A 4 -18.45 -12.05 6.59
N ILE A 5 -17.76 -13.19 6.75
CA ILE A 5 -16.32 -13.31 6.54
C ILE A 5 -15.93 -12.86 5.13
N LYS A 6 -16.68 -13.29 4.09
CA LYS A 6 -16.46 -12.83 2.71
C LYS A 6 -16.62 -11.32 2.59
N ASN A 7 -17.72 -10.78 3.12
CA ASN A 7 -17.99 -9.34 3.05
C ASN A 7 -16.88 -8.53 3.72
N ASP A 8 -16.37 -8.98 4.87
CA ASP A 8 -15.29 -8.29 5.56
C ASP A 8 -13.95 -8.43 4.83
N TYR A 9 -13.68 -9.59 4.23
CA TYR A 9 -12.54 -9.79 3.35
C TYR A 9 -12.58 -8.85 2.13
N ASP A 10 -13.73 -8.76 1.45
CA ASP A 10 -13.92 -7.88 0.30
C ASP A 10 -13.73 -6.40 0.69
N LYS A 11 -14.24 -5.97 1.85
CA LYS A 11 -14.00 -4.62 2.38
C LYS A 11 -12.51 -4.35 2.65
N ILE A 12 -11.76 -5.32 3.18
CA ILE A 12 -10.31 -5.16 3.40
C ILE A 12 -9.59 -4.98 2.06
N ARG A 13 -9.97 -5.75 1.04
CA ARG A 13 -9.40 -5.62 -0.31
C ARG A 13 -9.71 -4.28 -0.97
N GLU A 14 -10.93 -3.79 -0.78
CA GLU A 14 -11.32 -2.47 -1.25
C GLU A 14 -10.50 -1.38 -0.56
N LYS A 15 -10.38 -1.42 0.78
CA LYS A 15 -9.55 -0.50 1.55
C LYS A 15 -8.09 -0.50 1.11
N MET A 16 -7.50 -1.67 0.84
CA MET A 16 -6.14 -1.76 0.29
C MET A 16 -6.04 -1.06 -1.07
N THR A 17 -7.04 -1.25 -1.93
CA THR A 17 -7.07 -0.67 -3.28
C THR A 17 -7.14 0.85 -3.20
N GLN A 18 -8.04 1.37 -2.37
CA GLN A 18 -8.16 2.80 -2.10
C GLN A 18 -6.84 3.34 -1.53
N LYS A 19 -6.23 2.63 -0.57
CA LYS A 19 -4.98 3.06 0.04
C LYS A 19 -3.82 3.14 -0.95
N ILE A 20 -3.69 2.15 -1.84
CA ILE A 20 -2.69 2.17 -2.93
C ILE A 20 -2.90 3.40 -3.82
N GLN A 21 -4.14 3.68 -4.23
CA GLN A 21 -4.47 4.84 -5.04
C GLN A 21 -4.12 6.16 -4.32
N GLU A 22 -4.47 6.28 -3.05
CA GLU A 22 -4.12 7.43 -2.21
C GLU A 22 -2.60 7.64 -2.13
N LEU A 23 -1.83 6.59 -1.86
CA LEU A 23 -0.36 6.69 -1.77
C LEU A 23 0.24 7.10 -3.12
N ASN A 24 -0.22 6.52 -4.24
CA ASN A 24 0.21 6.91 -5.58
C ASN A 24 -0.10 8.37 -5.91
N GLN A 25 -1.27 8.87 -5.51
CA GLN A 25 -1.63 10.28 -5.67
C GLN A 25 -0.73 11.19 -4.83
N GLN A 26 -0.47 10.82 -3.58
CA GLN A 26 0.43 11.57 -2.70
C GLN A 26 1.86 11.65 -3.26
N ILE A 27 2.37 10.53 -3.79
CA ILE A 27 3.68 10.49 -4.44
C ILE A 27 3.70 11.39 -5.68
N THR A 28 2.64 11.37 -6.49
CA THR A 28 2.52 12.23 -7.67
C THR A 28 2.55 13.71 -7.29
N GLN A 29 1.85 14.10 -6.22
CA GLN A 29 1.87 15.47 -5.70
C GLN A 29 3.27 15.86 -5.20
N ILE A 30 3.90 14.99 -4.41
CA ILE A 30 5.26 15.19 -3.92
C ILE A 30 6.25 15.39 -5.07
N LYS A 31 6.15 14.60 -6.14
CA LYS A 31 6.99 14.76 -7.34
C LYS A 31 6.80 16.12 -8.01
N LYS A 32 5.56 16.61 -8.09
CA LYS A 32 5.27 17.97 -8.58
C LYS A 32 5.88 19.05 -7.69
N GLN A 33 5.78 18.91 -6.36
CA GLN A 33 6.41 19.84 -5.42
C GLN A 33 7.92 19.86 -5.59
N ILE A 34 8.56 18.70 -5.75
CA ILE A 34 9.99 18.62 -6.02
C ILE A 34 10.36 19.33 -7.31
N GLN A 35 9.59 19.17 -8.39
CA GLN A 35 9.83 19.89 -9.65
C GLN A 35 9.77 21.41 -9.47
N ILE A 36 8.84 21.93 -8.65
CA ILE A 36 8.74 23.36 -8.33
C ILE A 36 9.95 23.81 -7.50
N ILE A 37 10.33 23.05 -6.48
CA ILE A 37 11.51 23.33 -5.65
C ILE A 37 12.78 23.39 -6.52
N GLU A 38 12.95 22.46 -7.46
CA GLU A 38 14.11 22.40 -8.36
C GLU A 38 14.18 23.55 -9.38
N GLN A 39 13.13 24.38 -9.51
CA GLN A 39 13.17 25.62 -10.30
C GLN A 39 13.79 26.79 -9.52
N ASN A 40 14.05 26.63 -8.22
CA ASN A 40 14.64 27.65 -7.36
C ASN A 40 16.14 27.45 -7.18
N ASN A 41 16.84 28.49 -6.71
CA ASN A 41 18.26 28.42 -6.37
C ASN A 41 18.47 27.61 -5.08
N LEU A 42 18.64 26.30 -5.21
CA LEU A 42 18.89 25.40 -4.10
C LEU A 42 20.35 25.49 -3.64
N SER A 43 20.54 25.56 -2.32
CA SER A 43 21.86 25.32 -1.72
C SER A 43 22.28 23.85 -1.90
N ASP A 44 23.58 23.56 -1.76
CA ASP A 44 24.10 22.19 -1.85
C ASP A 44 23.40 21.22 -0.88
N GLN A 45 23.09 21.69 0.33
CA GLN A 45 22.38 20.89 1.34
C GLN A 45 20.93 20.60 0.92
N GLN A 46 20.24 21.58 0.35
CA GLN A 46 18.87 21.39 -0.18
C GLN A 46 18.87 20.43 -1.37
N ASN A 47 19.85 20.56 -2.28
CA ASN A 47 20.05 19.63 -3.39
C ASN A 47 20.25 18.20 -2.89
N GLN A 48 21.14 17.99 -1.91
CA GLN A 48 21.37 16.67 -1.32
C GLN A 48 20.10 16.09 -0.67
N THR A 49 19.32 16.93 0.01
CA THR A 49 18.06 16.53 0.64
C THR A 49 17.02 16.13 -0.41
N ILE A 50 16.86 16.91 -1.48
CA ILE A 50 15.96 16.56 -2.59
C ILE A 50 16.37 15.23 -3.26
N GLN A 51 17.67 15.01 -3.47
CA GLN A 51 18.15 13.73 -4.03
C GLN A 51 17.87 12.55 -3.10
N LYS A 52 18.02 12.74 -1.78
CA LYS A 52 17.63 11.72 -0.78
C LYS A 52 16.12 11.45 -0.86
N ILE A 53 15.29 12.48 -0.89
CA ILE A 53 13.84 12.37 -1.01
C ILE A 53 13.46 11.62 -2.29
N LYS A 54 14.06 11.93 -3.44
CA LYS A 54 13.83 11.22 -4.70
C LYS A 54 14.09 9.71 -4.57
N ARG A 55 15.22 9.32 -3.95
CA ARG A 55 15.52 7.91 -3.68
C ARG A 55 14.47 7.24 -2.78
N GLN A 56 14.01 7.94 -1.75
CA GLN A 56 12.96 7.42 -0.87
C GLN A 56 11.64 7.24 -1.63
N ILE A 57 11.26 8.20 -2.49
CA ILE A 57 10.08 8.09 -3.33
C ILE A 57 10.16 6.87 -4.24
N TYR A 58 11.29 6.68 -4.94
CA TYR A 58 11.47 5.50 -5.79
C TYR A 58 11.37 4.18 -5.02
N SER A 59 11.90 4.13 -3.79
CA SER A 59 11.74 2.96 -2.92
C SER A 59 10.28 2.69 -2.59
N ILE A 60 9.52 3.73 -2.21
CA ILE A 60 8.10 3.60 -1.87
C ILE A 60 7.29 3.17 -3.09
N GLU A 61 7.55 3.75 -4.27
CA GLU A 61 6.87 3.35 -5.51
C GLU A 61 7.10 1.87 -5.85
N PHE A 62 8.34 1.40 -5.68
CA PHE A 62 8.66 -0.01 -5.86
C PHE A 62 7.90 -0.90 -4.86
N ASP A 63 7.82 -0.49 -3.60
CA ASP A 63 7.09 -1.21 -2.57
C ASP A 63 5.58 -1.23 -2.83
N ILE A 64 4.99 -0.12 -3.32
CA ILE A 64 3.59 -0.06 -3.75
C ILE A 64 3.34 -1.05 -4.89
N LEU A 65 4.18 -1.05 -5.93
CA LEU A 65 4.07 -1.99 -7.05
C LEU A 65 4.13 -3.44 -6.57
N ARG A 66 5.01 -3.74 -5.61
CA ARG A 66 5.11 -5.07 -5.01
C ARG A 66 3.83 -5.47 -4.27
N VAL A 67 3.25 -4.56 -3.49
CA VAL A 67 1.97 -4.80 -2.80
C VAL A 67 0.85 -5.02 -3.81
N GLU A 68 0.77 -4.19 -4.85
CA GLU A 68 -0.24 -4.29 -5.90
C GLU A 68 -0.15 -5.62 -6.68
N SER A 69 1.06 -6.04 -7.02
CA SER A 69 1.32 -7.33 -7.66
C SER A 69 0.90 -8.49 -6.75
N ASN A 70 1.32 -8.46 -5.49
CA ASN A 70 0.96 -9.49 -4.51
C ASN A 70 -0.57 -9.58 -4.30
N ARG A 71 -1.26 -8.45 -4.28
CA ARG A 71 -2.73 -8.36 -4.15
C ARG A 71 -3.44 -8.93 -5.39
N SER A 72 -2.91 -8.66 -6.58
CA SER A 72 -3.51 -9.11 -7.85
C SER A 72 -3.40 -10.62 -8.02
N ASN A 73 -2.34 -11.23 -7.48
CA ASN A 73 -2.14 -12.68 -7.46
C ASN A 73 -3.04 -13.42 -6.44
N MET A 74 -3.93 -12.74 -5.74
CA MET A 74 -4.85 -13.34 -4.76
C MET A 74 -6.14 -13.80 -5.46
N ILE A 75 -6.20 -15.09 -5.80
CA ILE A 75 -7.20 -15.70 -6.69
C ILE A 75 -8.51 -16.10 -5.97
N TYR A 76 -8.69 -15.81 -4.68
CA TYR A 76 -9.72 -16.50 -3.88
C TYR A 76 -11.17 -16.00 -3.94
N SER A 77 -11.55 -14.93 -4.66
CA SER A 77 -12.98 -14.52 -4.59
C SER A 77 -13.92 -15.59 -5.15
N LYS A 78 -13.53 -16.25 -6.24
CA LYS A 78 -14.33 -17.33 -6.85
C LYS A 78 -14.15 -18.65 -6.13
N THR A 79 -12.91 -18.98 -5.77
CA THR A 79 -12.63 -20.21 -5.04
C THR A 79 -13.22 -20.21 -3.64
N PHE A 80 -13.38 -19.05 -2.96
CA PHE A 80 -14.04 -18.98 -1.66
C PHE A 80 -15.54 -19.33 -1.74
N GLU A 81 -16.24 -18.90 -2.79
CA GLU A 81 -17.64 -19.28 -3.04
C GLU A 81 -17.75 -20.79 -3.28
N ASP A 82 -16.96 -21.32 -4.23
CA ASP A 82 -16.88 -22.76 -4.50
C ASP A 82 -16.49 -23.57 -3.24
N MET A 83 -15.63 -23.01 -2.39
CA MET A 83 -15.17 -23.62 -1.14
C MET A 83 -16.22 -23.61 -0.04
N CYS A 84 -17.01 -22.54 0.10
CA CYS A 84 -18.11 -22.51 1.05
C CYS A 84 -19.14 -23.60 0.74
N GLU A 85 -19.49 -23.76 -0.54
CA GLU A 85 -20.39 -24.82 -1.00
C GLU A 85 -19.79 -26.22 -0.77
N TYR A 86 -18.47 -26.37 -0.93
CA TYR A 86 -17.77 -27.63 -0.72
C TYR A 86 -17.63 -28.02 0.77
N LEU A 87 -17.43 -27.05 1.66
CA LEU A 87 -17.31 -27.28 3.10
C LEU A 87 -18.61 -27.71 3.75
N ASP A 88 -19.74 -27.19 3.28
CA ASP A 88 -21.06 -27.63 3.73
C ASP A 88 -21.33 -29.11 3.38
N SER A 89 -20.58 -29.69 2.42
CA SER A 89 -20.79 -31.06 1.93
C SER A 89 -19.75 -32.10 2.38
N HIS A 90 -18.59 -31.73 2.95
CA HIS A 90 -17.47 -32.68 3.24
C HIS A 90 -16.76 -32.43 4.59
N SER A 91 -16.96 -33.33 5.57
CA SER A 91 -16.59 -33.15 7.00
C SER A 91 -15.10 -33.29 7.39
N GLY A 92 -14.16 -33.43 6.44
CA GLY A 92 -12.72 -33.55 6.73
C GLY A 92 -11.83 -32.47 6.08
N ILE A 93 -12.29 -31.90 4.96
CA ILE A 93 -11.50 -30.98 4.14
C ILE A 93 -11.65 -29.53 4.67
N GLY A 94 -12.69 -29.30 5.50
CA GLY A 94 -12.85 -28.20 6.47
C GLY A 94 -11.58 -27.53 6.94
N ARG A 95 -10.74 -28.33 7.61
CA ARG A 95 -9.57 -27.83 8.29
C ARG A 95 -8.49 -27.30 7.34
N ILE A 96 -8.17 -28.04 6.27
CA ILE A 96 -7.14 -27.65 5.29
C ILE A 96 -7.54 -26.33 4.62
N PHE A 97 -8.83 -26.17 4.33
CA PHE A 97 -9.36 -24.92 3.76
C PHE A 97 -9.35 -23.77 4.75
N ALA A 98 -9.79 -23.98 6.00
CA ALA A 98 -9.71 -22.97 7.04
C ALA A 98 -8.26 -22.48 7.26
N GLU A 99 -7.28 -23.39 7.30
CA GLU A 99 -5.86 -23.05 7.41
C GLU A 99 -5.37 -22.24 6.18
N SER A 100 -5.82 -22.59 4.98
CA SER A 100 -5.46 -21.85 3.76
C SER A 100 -6.06 -20.44 3.73
N PHE A 101 -7.31 -20.32 4.15
CA PHE A 101 -7.99 -19.03 4.27
C PHE A 101 -7.35 -18.14 5.34
N MET A 102 -6.99 -18.70 6.50
CA MET A 102 -6.28 -17.97 7.55
C MET A 102 -4.92 -17.44 7.09
N ARG A 103 -4.12 -18.26 6.37
CA ARG A 103 -2.85 -17.80 5.76
C ARG A 103 -3.04 -16.62 4.81
N GLU A 104 -4.13 -16.60 4.06
CA GLU A 104 -4.45 -15.50 3.15
C GLU A 104 -4.85 -14.23 3.91
N ILE A 105 -5.67 -14.36 4.96
CA ILE A 105 -5.97 -13.24 5.87
C ILE A 105 -4.68 -12.67 6.46
N GLU A 106 -3.79 -13.53 6.96
CA GLU A 106 -2.50 -13.10 7.50
C GLU A 106 -1.68 -12.34 6.45
N LYS A 107 -1.61 -12.84 5.21
CA LYS A 107 -0.93 -12.15 4.10
C LYS A 107 -1.53 -10.78 3.83
N ASN A 108 -2.86 -10.64 3.80
CA ASN A 108 -3.52 -9.33 3.65
C ASN A 108 -3.18 -8.37 4.78
N ILE A 109 -3.19 -8.86 6.03
CA ILE A 109 -2.83 -8.05 7.19
C ILE A 109 -1.39 -7.53 7.05
N GLN A 110 -0.45 -8.37 6.57
CA GLN A 110 0.92 -7.94 6.33
C GLN A 110 1.02 -6.90 5.21
N LEU A 111 0.29 -7.08 4.10
CA LEU A 111 0.25 -6.08 3.03
C LEU A 111 -0.34 -4.75 3.51
N MET A 112 -1.40 -4.77 4.31
CA MET A 112 -1.97 -3.56 4.93
C MET A 112 -0.95 -2.86 5.84
N LYS A 113 -0.20 -3.60 6.66
CA LYS A 113 0.86 -3.03 7.50
C LYS A 113 1.94 -2.36 6.65
N GLN A 114 2.34 -2.96 5.53
CA GLN A 114 3.29 -2.35 4.59
C GLN A 114 2.75 -1.03 4.03
N LEU A 115 1.48 -0.97 3.64
CA LEU A 115 0.86 0.27 3.16
C LEU A 115 0.85 1.38 4.23
N VAL A 116 0.59 1.03 5.49
CA VAL A 116 0.66 1.99 6.61
C VAL A 116 2.09 2.48 6.83
N MET A 117 3.09 1.60 6.76
CA MET A 117 4.50 2.01 6.89
C MET A 117 4.92 2.95 5.74
N MET A 118 4.45 2.71 4.52
CA MET A 118 4.69 3.60 3.38
C MET A 118 4.04 4.97 3.59
N GLU A 119 2.84 5.02 4.16
CA GLU A 119 2.19 6.28 4.53
C GLU A 119 3.03 7.08 5.52
N ASP A 120 3.57 6.45 6.57
CA ASP A 120 4.44 7.12 7.53
C ASP A 120 5.71 7.68 6.87
N GLN A 121 6.28 6.96 5.90
CA GLN A 121 7.41 7.44 5.12
C GLN A 121 7.04 8.65 4.25
N ILE A 122 5.88 8.63 3.59
CA ILE A 122 5.34 9.75 2.81
C ILE A 122 5.12 10.97 3.71
N ILE A 123 4.60 10.81 4.91
CA ILE A 123 4.41 11.90 5.87
C ILE A 123 5.75 12.55 6.23
N LYS A 124 6.79 11.74 6.50
CA LYS A 124 8.14 12.26 6.77
C LYS A 124 8.71 13.01 5.57
N ILE A 125 8.55 12.48 4.35
CA ILE A 125 8.97 13.17 3.12
C ILE A 125 8.28 14.52 2.98
N LYS A 126 6.97 14.58 3.21
CA LYS A 126 6.21 15.85 3.18
C LYS A 126 6.75 16.86 4.18
N GLN A 127 7.17 16.42 5.37
CA GLN A 127 7.79 17.30 6.36
C GLN A 127 9.15 17.81 5.88
N GLU A 128 10.01 16.94 5.34
CA GLU A 128 11.30 17.36 4.76
C GLU A 128 11.11 18.37 3.62
N ILE A 129 10.12 18.15 2.73
CA ILE A 129 9.76 19.07 1.65
C ILE A 129 9.31 20.43 2.19
N ARG A 130 8.41 20.45 3.18
CA ARG A 130 7.92 21.71 3.78
C ARG A 130 9.04 22.54 4.41
N MET A 131 10.05 21.90 4.97
CA MET A 131 11.22 22.61 5.51
C MET A 131 11.99 23.33 4.39
N ILE A 132 12.18 22.66 3.24
CA ILE A 132 12.83 23.26 2.07
C ILE A 132 11.97 24.38 1.48
N GLU A 133 10.66 24.18 1.32
CA GLU A 133 9.72 25.21 0.84
C GLU A 133 9.79 26.47 1.72
N LYS A 134 9.80 26.29 3.05
CA LYS A 134 9.93 27.39 4.01
C LYS A 134 11.25 28.16 3.86
N ASP A 135 12.36 27.45 3.65
CA ASP A 135 13.67 28.09 3.46
C ASP A 135 13.72 28.89 2.15
N LEU A 136 13.02 28.42 1.12
CA LEU A 136 12.90 29.09 -0.19
C LEU A 136 11.82 30.19 -0.21
N LYS A 137 10.97 30.25 0.82
CA LYS A 137 9.79 31.16 0.91
C LYS A 137 8.76 30.94 -0.20
N ILE A 138 8.51 29.67 -0.56
CA ILE A 138 7.45 29.24 -1.48
C ILE A 138 6.33 28.51 -0.75
#